data_AF-A0A850BEC9-F1
#
_entry.id   AF-A0A850BEC9-F1
#
_cell.length_a   1.000
_cell.length_b   1.000
_cell.length_c   1.000
_cell.angle_alpha   90.00
_cell.angle_beta   90.00
_cell.angle_gamma   90.00
#
_symmetry.space_group_name_H-M   'P 1'
#
loop_
_entity.id
_entity.type
_entity.pdbx_description
1 polymer ?
#
loop_
_entity_poly.entity_id
_entity_poly.type
_entity_poly.pdbx_seq_one_letter_code
_entity_poly.pdbx_strand_id
1 'polypeptide(L)'
;MAKSKTTTRTPRRSPTPEELDRAVRLSMLPGATLAETSRTTGVSLSMLRKARKERPARLTRDDLILGALTKNGTILEGEVGDPGHLAAWLDYVNHDGSTAAEVERDLARLVSEGRLVIEENRFRLAGPWP
;
A
#
# COMPACT_ATOMS: atom_id res chain seq x y z
N MET A 1 -46.60 3.47 4.36
CA MET A 1 -46.10 2.57 3.29
C MET A 1 -44.71 3.05 2.87
N ALA A 2 -43.67 2.33 3.27
CA ALA A 2 -42.28 2.71 3.00
C ALA A 2 -41.87 2.28 1.58
N LYS A 3 -41.39 3.23 0.77
CA LYS A 3 -40.84 2.96 -0.56
C LYS A 3 -39.39 2.49 -0.42
N SER A 4 -39.16 1.20 -0.62
CA SER A 4 -37.82 0.62 -0.74
C SER A 4 -37.10 1.22 -1.96
N LYS A 5 -36.01 1.95 -1.71
CA LYS A 5 -35.07 2.37 -2.76
C LYS A 5 -34.26 1.16 -3.17
N THR A 6 -34.64 0.53 -4.28
CA THR A 6 -33.85 -0.50 -4.95
C THR A 6 -32.65 0.17 -5.60
N THR A 7 -31.51 0.21 -4.90
CA THR A 7 -30.25 0.67 -5.49
C THR A 7 -29.76 -0.41 -6.45
N THR A 8 -29.88 -0.16 -7.75
CA THR A 8 -29.33 -1.02 -8.81
C THR A 8 -27.82 -1.15 -8.62
N ARG A 9 -27.38 -2.25 -8.03
CA ARG A 9 -25.97 -2.54 -7.80
C ARG A 9 -25.38 -3.03 -9.12
N THR A 10 -24.78 -2.14 -9.90
CA THR A 10 -24.01 -2.49 -11.11
C THR A 10 -23.08 -3.67 -10.78
N PRO A 11 -23.08 -4.75 -11.57
CA PRO A 11 -22.20 -5.89 -11.30
C PRO A 11 -20.74 -5.41 -11.40
N ARG A 12 -20.03 -5.42 -10.27
CA ARG A 12 -18.59 -5.15 -10.26
C ARG A 12 -17.90 -6.27 -11.03
N ARG A 13 -17.09 -5.90 -12.02
CA ARG A 13 -16.15 -6.81 -12.70
C ARG A 13 -15.35 -7.57 -11.64
N SER A 14 -15.13 -8.86 -11.86
CA SER A 14 -14.23 -9.64 -11.01
C SER A 14 -12.81 -9.05 -11.08
N PRO A 15 -12.13 -8.84 -9.95
CA PRO A 15 -10.76 -8.33 -9.94
C PRO A 15 -9.82 -9.28 -10.68
N THR A 16 -8.79 -8.73 -11.33
CA THR A 16 -7.74 -9.51 -11.96
C THR A 16 -6.84 -10.17 -10.91
N PRO A 17 -6.05 -11.20 -11.28
CA PRO A 17 -5.05 -11.79 -10.37
C PRO A 17 -4.11 -10.74 -9.76
N GLU A 18 -3.65 -9.78 -10.56
CA GLU A 18 -2.74 -8.71 -10.12
C GLU A 18 -3.41 -7.78 -9.11
N GLU A 19 -4.69 -7.44 -9.31
CA GLU A 19 -5.46 -6.63 -8.37
C GLU A 19 -5.68 -7.36 -7.02
N LEU A 20 -5.84 -8.69 -7.07
CA LEU A 20 -5.92 -9.51 -5.86
C LEU A 20 -4.58 -9.58 -5.14
N ASP A 21 -3.48 -9.77 -5.86
CA ASP A 21 -2.14 -9.80 -5.26
C ASP A 21 -1.77 -8.46 -4.63
N ARG A 22 -2.12 -7.35 -5.30
CA ARG A 22 -2.01 -5.99 -4.76
C ARG A 22 -2.79 -5.85 -3.45
N ALA A 23 -4.05 -6.26 -3.44
CA ALA A 23 -4.89 -6.18 -2.25
C ALA A 23 -4.38 -7.06 -1.11
N VAL A 24 -3.86 -8.26 -1.40
CA VAL A 24 -3.26 -9.13 -0.39
C VAL A 24 -2.02 -8.44 0.22
N ARG A 25 -1.10 -7.92 -0.59
CA ARG A 25 0.10 -7.21 -0.10
C ARG A 25 -0.27 -6.03 0.78
N LEU A 26 -1.19 -5.17 0.32
CA LEU A 26 -1.64 -4.01 1.08
C LEU A 26 -2.27 -4.41 2.43
N SER A 27 -3.03 -5.51 2.45
CA SER A 27 -3.64 -6.03 3.68
C SER A 27 -2.65 -6.59 4.71
N MET A 28 -1.41 -6.85 4.29
CA MET A 28 -0.36 -7.35 5.17
C MET A 28 0.45 -6.23 5.79
N LEU A 29 0.37 -5.00 5.26
CA LEU A 29 1.11 -3.87 5.78
C LEU A 29 0.72 -3.57 7.23
N PRO A 30 1.68 -3.19 8.09
CA PRO A 30 1.39 -2.78 9.45
C PRO A 30 0.36 -1.64 9.49
N GLY A 31 -0.61 -1.77 10.40
CA GLY A 31 -1.69 -0.79 10.55
C GLY A 31 -2.77 -0.83 9.46
N ALA A 32 -2.65 -1.66 8.42
CA ALA A 32 -3.70 -1.83 7.42
C ALA A 32 -4.79 -2.79 7.91
N THR A 33 -6.05 -2.39 7.81
CA THR A 33 -7.18 -3.31 8.02
C THR A 33 -7.68 -3.92 6.71
N LEU A 34 -8.30 -5.10 6.79
CA LEU A 34 -8.97 -5.71 5.63
C LEU A 34 -10.08 -4.80 5.07
N ALA A 35 -10.75 -4.05 5.94
CA ALA A 35 -11.81 -3.12 5.57
C ALA A 35 -11.27 -1.93 4.78
N GLU A 36 -10.20 -1.29 5.26
CA GLU A 36 -9.53 -0.21 4.53
C GLU A 36 -8.99 -0.70 3.20
N THR A 37 -8.29 -1.84 3.21
CA THR A 37 -7.76 -2.45 1.98
C THR A 37 -8.85 -2.71 0.95
N SER A 38 -9.99 -3.27 1.38
CA SER A 38 -11.14 -3.51 0.51
C SER A 38 -11.71 -2.22 -0.07
N ARG A 39 -11.72 -1.12 0.70
CA ARG A 39 -12.15 0.20 0.21
C ARG A 39 -11.16 0.77 -0.81
N THR A 40 -9.86 0.75 -0.49
CA THR A 40 -8.79 1.30 -1.34
C THR A 40 -8.68 0.57 -2.67
N THR A 41 -8.78 -0.76 -2.67
CA THR A 41 -8.58 -1.60 -3.87
C THR A 41 -9.87 -1.92 -4.61
N GLY A 42 -11.03 -1.71 -3.99
CA GLY A 42 -12.33 -2.11 -4.54
C GLY A 42 -12.61 -3.63 -4.53
N VAL A 43 -11.65 -4.45 -4.08
CA VAL A 43 -11.79 -5.89 -3.89
C VAL A 43 -12.72 -6.16 -2.70
N SER A 44 -13.69 -7.06 -2.85
CA SER A 44 -14.60 -7.40 -1.75
C SER A 44 -13.89 -8.09 -0.58
N LEU A 45 -14.37 -7.86 0.64
CA LEU A 45 -13.81 -8.50 1.85
C LEU A 45 -13.76 -10.03 1.78
N SER A 46 -14.77 -10.66 1.19
CA SER A 46 -14.79 -12.12 1.03
C SER A 46 -13.71 -12.61 0.08
N MET A 47 -13.53 -11.94 -1.07
CA MET A 47 -12.47 -12.27 -2.02
C MET A 47 -11.08 -12.02 -1.43
N LEU A 48 -10.87 -10.90 -0.73
CA LEU A 48 -9.60 -10.61 -0.09
C LEU A 48 -9.25 -11.64 0.99
N ARG A 49 -10.21 -12.06 1.83
CA ARG A 49 -10.00 -13.12 2.82
C ARG A 49 -9.65 -14.46 2.19
N LYS A 50 -10.29 -14.81 1.07
CA LYS A 50 -9.98 -16.03 0.30
C LYS A 50 -8.57 -15.94 -0.30
N ALA A 51 -8.29 -14.85 -1.01
CA ALA A 51 -7.00 -14.60 -1.64
C ALA A 51 -5.84 -14.66 -0.63
N ARG A 52 -5.98 -14.04 0.54
CA ARG A 52 -4.95 -14.07 1.59
C ARG A 52 -4.61 -15.49 2.09
N LYS A 53 -5.55 -16.43 2.02
CA LYS A 53 -5.32 -17.84 2.38
C LYS A 53 -4.64 -18.62 1.26
N GLU A 54 -4.97 -18.30 0.01
CA GLU A 54 -4.55 -19.05 -1.17
C GLU A 54 -3.24 -18.51 -1.78
N ARG A 55 -2.90 -17.25 -1.50
CA ARG A 55 -1.79 -16.52 -2.11
C ARG A 55 -0.86 -16.02 -1.00
N PRO A 56 0.14 -16.81 -0.58
CA PRO A 56 1.12 -16.35 0.39
C PRO A 56 1.98 -15.24 -0.25
N ALA A 57 1.72 -13.99 0.14
CA ALA A 57 2.58 -12.87 -0.20
C ALA A 57 3.61 -12.65 0.91
N ARG A 58 4.77 -12.10 0.57
CA ARG A 58 5.75 -11.57 1.54
C ARG A 58 5.91 -10.09 1.29
N LEU A 59 5.90 -9.31 2.36
CA LEU A 59 6.25 -7.91 2.28
C LEU A 59 7.75 -7.79 2.03
N THR A 60 8.11 -7.00 1.04
CA THR A 60 9.50 -6.56 0.89
C THR A 60 9.73 -5.29 1.70
N ARG A 61 11.00 -4.94 1.91
CA ARG A 61 11.38 -3.65 2.49
C ARG A 61 10.77 -2.48 1.72
N ASP A 62 10.76 -2.55 0.39
CA ASP A 62 10.12 -1.54 -0.47
C ASP A 62 8.64 -1.39 -0.20
N ASP A 63 7.93 -2.49 0.06
CA ASP A 63 6.50 -2.41 0.41
C ASP A 63 6.29 -1.66 1.73
N LEU A 64 7.19 -1.84 2.69
CA LEU A 64 7.14 -1.13 3.96
C LEU A 64 7.43 0.36 3.77
N ILE A 65 8.46 0.72 3.01
CA ILE A 65 8.81 2.12 2.71
C ILE A 65 7.66 2.82 1.98
N LEU A 66 7.15 2.21 0.91
CA LEU A 66 6.05 2.77 0.14
C LEU A 66 4.75 2.81 0.97
N GLY A 67 4.50 1.80 1.81
CA GLY A 67 3.38 1.78 2.74
C GLY A 67 3.43 2.92 3.76
N ALA A 68 4.61 3.19 4.31
CA ALA A 68 4.81 4.32 5.22
C ALA A 68 4.56 5.67 4.53
N LEU A 69 5.17 5.90 3.36
CA LEU A 69 5.00 7.15 2.61
C LEU A 69 3.56 7.40 2.18
N THR A 70 2.91 6.36 1.66
CA THR A 70 1.58 6.48 1.03
C THR A 70 0.43 6.25 2.00
N LYS A 71 0.72 6.07 3.30
CA LYS A 71 -0.25 5.64 4.32
C LYS A 71 -1.04 4.43 3.80
N ASN A 72 -0.32 3.35 3.49
CA ASN A 72 -0.83 2.10 2.93
C ASN A 72 -1.69 2.35 1.67
N GLY A 73 -1.19 3.17 0.74
CA GLY A 73 -1.80 3.42 -0.57
C GLY A 73 -3.00 4.37 -0.56
N THR A 74 -3.27 5.06 0.56
CA THR A 74 -4.36 6.03 0.65
C THR A 74 -3.98 7.42 0.16
N ILE A 75 -2.68 7.72 0.14
CA ILE A 75 -2.10 8.98 -0.32
C ILE A 75 -1.13 8.67 -1.46
N LEU A 76 -1.29 9.32 -2.61
CA LEU A 76 -0.46 9.07 -3.80
C LEU A 76 0.68 10.08 -3.96
N GLU A 77 0.60 11.21 -3.26
CA GLU A 77 1.57 12.28 -3.27
C GLU A 77 1.59 13.00 -1.91
N GLY A 78 2.74 13.55 -1.53
CA GLY A 78 2.91 14.18 -0.23
C GLY A 78 4.33 14.66 -0.01
N GLU A 79 4.68 14.89 1.24
CA GLU A 79 6.05 15.17 1.65
C GLU A 79 6.75 13.88 2.07
N VAL A 80 8.03 13.74 1.72
CA VAL A 80 8.87 12.62 2.17
C VAL A 80 9.11 12.75 3.68
N GLY A 81 9.38 13.98 4.13
CA GLY A 81 9.69 14.27 5.53
C GLY A 81 11.13 13.86 5.88
N ASP A 82 11.40 13.68 7.17
CA ASP A 82 12.70 13.25 7.66
C ASP A 82 12.90 11.73 7.47
N PRO A 83 13.92 11.28 6.71
CA PRO A 83 14.26 9.86 6.57
C PRO A 83 14.51 9.14 7.90
N GLY A 84 14.94 9.86 8.95
CA GLY A 84 15.09 9.32 10.30
C GLY A 84 13.80 8.77 10.90
N HIS A 85 12.65 9.43 10.64
CA HIS A 85 11.35 8.94 11.10
C HIS A 85 10.94 7.66 10.38
N LEU A 86 11.18 7.57 9.06
CA LEU A 86 10.94 6.37 8.29
C LEU A 86 11.82 5.21 8.77
N ALA A 87 13.10 5.47 9.03
CA ALA A 87 14.04 4.48 9.54
C ALA A 87 13.59 3.91 10.90
N ALA A 88 13.20 4.78 11.84
CA ALA A 88 12.69 4.38 13.14
C ALA A 88 11.41 3.53 13.03
N TRP A 89 10.51 3.89 12.12
CA TRP A 89 9.30 3.10 11.89
C TRP A 89 9.59 1.73 11.27
N LEU A 90 10.52 1.65 10.31
CA LEU A 90 10.95 0.38 9.71
C LEU A 90 11.56 -0.55 10.75
N ASP A 91 12.44 -0.03 11.61
CA ASP A 91 13.04 -0.81 12.70
C ASP A 91 11.98 -1.27 13.72
N TYR A 92 11.01 -0.41 14.05
CA TYR A 92 9.90 -0.80 14.92
C TYR A 92 9.08 -1.97 14.36
N VAL A 93 8.79 -1.94 13.05
CA VAL A 93 7.95 -2.94 12.38
C VAL A 93 8.71 -4.23 12.10
N ASN A 94 9.95 -4.13 11.63
CA ASN A 94 10.70 -5.22 11.02
C ASN A 94 11.93 -5.64 11.84
N HIS A 95 12.28 -4.88 12.89
CA HIS A 95 13.43 -5.12 13.76
C HIS A 95 14.74 -5.28 12.99
N ASP A 96 14.96 -4.41 12.00
CA ASP A 96 16.04 -4.53 11.03
C ASP A 96 17.20 -3.55 11.24
N GLY A 97 17.13 -2.67 12.24
CA GLY A 97 18.18 -1.70 12.54
C GLY A 97 18.32 -0.59 11.49
N SER A 98 17.27 -0.30 10.73
CA SER A 98 17.27 0.72 9.67
C SER A 98 17.82 2.06 10.12
N THR A 99 18.69 2.64 9.28
CA THR A 99 19.23 4.00 9.45
C THR A 99 18.65 4.98 8.43
N ALA A 100 18.72 6.29 8.74
CA ALA A 100 18.28 7.34 7.83
C ALA A 100 19.01 7.27 6.47
N ALA A 101 20.32 7.05 6.48
CA ALA A 101 21.13 6.93 5.26
C ALA A 101 20.74 5.70 4.41
N GLU A 102 20.32 4.60 5.03
CA GLU A 102 19.78 3.45 4.28
C GLU A 102 18.45 3.78 3.62
N VAL A 103 17.55 4.45 4.33
CA VAL A 103 16.27 4.89 3.78
C VAL A 103 16.49 5.85 2.61
N GLU A 104 17.41 6.80 2.72
CA GLU A 104 17.76 7.70 1.60
C GLU A 104 18.23 6.92 0.37
N ARG A 105 19.08 5.90 0.55
CA ARG A 105 19.52 5.01 -0.54
C ARG A 105 18.36 4.23 -1.14
N ASP A 106 17.45 3.73 -0.31
CA ASP A 106 16.26 3.02 -0.77
C ASP A 106 15.31 3.93 -1.56
N LEU A 107 15.08 5.16 -1.10
CA LEU A 107 14.28 6.16 -1.80
C LEU A 107 14.90 6.52 -3.15
N ALA A 108 16.22 6.76 -3.19
CA ALA A 108 16.94 7.04 -4.43
C ALA A 108 16.84 5.86 -5.42
N ARG A 109 16.91 4.62 -4.92
CA ARG A 109 16.70 3.42 -5.74
C ARG A 109 15.26 3.32 -6.26
N LEU A 110 14.25 3.57 -5.43
CA LEU A 110 12.85 3.56 -5.86
C LEU A 110 12.55 4.63 -6.92
N VAL A 111 13.25 5.76 -6.86
CA VAL A 111 13.20 6.79 -7.91
C VAL A 111 13.87 6.30 -9.20
N SER A 112 15.06 5.69 -9.12
CA SER A 112 15.76 5.18 -10.31
C SER A 112 15.03 4.01 -10.99
N GLU A 113 14.31 3.19 -10.22
CA GLU A 113 13.40 2.14 -10.71
C GLU A 113 12.10 2.69 -11.30
N GLY A 114 11.87 4.02 -11.22
CA GLY A 114 10.65 4.66 -11.74
C GLY A 114 9.40 4.30 -10.94
N ARG A 115 9.53 3.96 -9.66
CA ARG A 115 8.40 3.66 -8.75
C ARG A 115 7.94 4.91 -8.00
N LEU A 116 8.88 5.81 -7.71
CA LEU A 116 8.64 7.12 -7.11
C LEU A 116 9.16 8.23 -8.01
N VAL A 117 8.54 9.39 -7.89
CA VAL A 117 9.10 10.67 -8.31
C VAL A 117 9.30 11.49 -7.04
N ILE A 118 10.52 11.94 -6.79
CA ILE A 118 10.84 12.83 -5.67
C ILE A 118 11.48 14.09 -6.24
N GLU A 119 10.86 15.23 -5.95
CA GLU A 119 11.35 16.55 -6.30
C GLU A 119 11.46 17.37 -5.01
N GLU A 120 12.68 17.79 -4.67
CA GLU A 120 13.01 18.42 -3.39
C GLU A 120 12.59 17.52 -2.20
N ASN A 121 11.50 17.85 -1.53
CA ASN A 121 10.94 17.09 -0.41
C ASN A 121 9.55 16.50 -0.72
N ARG A 122 9.08 16.59 -1.97
CA ARG A 122 7.76 16.10 -2.36
C ARG A 122 7.87 14.79 -3.12
N PHE A 123 7.08 13.80 -2.72
CA PHE A 123 6.97 12.54 -3.44
C PHE A 123 5.65 12.44 -4.20
N ARG A 124 5.67 11.65 -5.27
CA ARG A 124 4.50 11.12 -5.97
C ARG A 124 4.77 9.68 -6.40
N LEU A 125 3.79 8.80 -6.28
CA LEU A 125 3.85 7.47 -6.89
C LEU A 125 3.84 7.59 -8.42
N ALA A 126 4.82 6.96 -9.08
CA ALA A 126 4.93 6.98 -10.53
C ALA A 126 3.91 6.08 -11.24
N GLY A 127 3.31 5.14 -10.50
CA GLY A 127 2.28 4.23 -10.99
C GLY A 127 1.47 3.59 -9.86
N PRO A 128 0.52 2.71 -10.21
CA PRO A 128 -0.28 1.99 -9.22
C PRO A 128 0.60 1.08 -8.36
N TRP A 129 0.47 1.18 -7.04
CA TRP A 129 1.16 0.36 -6.04
C TRP A 129 0.14 -0.16 -5.00
N PRO A 130 0.32 -1.34 -4.38
CA PRO A 130 1.36 -2.37 -4.60
C PRO A 130 1.48 -2.94 -6.02
#